data_AF-A0A4R3SZX3-F1
#
_entry.id   AF-A0A4R3SZX3-F1
#
_cell.length_a   1.000
_cell.length_b   1.000
_cell.length_c   1.000
_cell.angle_alpha   90.00
_cell.angle_beta   90.00
_cell.angle_gamma   90.00
#
_symmetry.space_group_name_H-M   'P 1'
#
loop_
_entity.id
_entity.type
_entity.pdbx_description
1 polymer ?
#
loop_
_entity_poly.entity_id
_entity_poly.type
_entity_poly.pdbx_seq_one_letter_code
_entity_poly.pdbx_strand_id
1 'polypeptide(L)' 'MISTILQALRCRFDRHRPEQGKVFWDGLCYVGRCEHCSMEIRRAGRKRWLRDEFGGSPGLA' A
#
# COMPACT_ATOMS: atom_id res chain seq x y z
N MET A 1 13.10 -0.29 -19.75
CA MET A 1 11.73 -0.03 -19.24
C MET A 1 11.25 -1.29 -18.53
N ILE A 2 11.46 -1.38 -17.22
CA ILE A 2 11.21 -2.60 -16.44
C ILE A 2 9.69 -2.74 -16.24
N SER A 3 9.11 -3.74 -16.91
CA SER A 3 7.68 -4.06 -17.01
C SER A 3 6.85 -3.68 -15.78
N THR A 4 5.93 -2.74 -15.99
CA THR A 4 4.86 -2.30 -15.09
C THR A 4 4.06 -3.48 -14.50
N ILE A 5 4.02 -4.61 -15.21
CA ILE A 5 3.34 -5.86 -14.84
C ILE A 5 3.94 -6.51 -13.59
N LEU A 6 5.28 -6.54 -13.45
CA LEU A 6 5.94 -7.13 -12.28
C LEU A 6 5.74 -6.30 -11.01
N GLN A 7 5.56 -4.99 -11.15
CA GLN A 7 5.28 -4.08 -10.04
C GLN A 7 3.83 -4.23 -9.55
N ALA A 8 2.88 -4.48 -10.46
CA ALA A 8 1.49 -4.80 -10.12
C ALA A 8 1.39 -6.14 -9.34
N LEU A 9 2.14 -7.16 -9.74
CA LEU A 9 2.16 -8.45 -9.03
C LEU A 9 2.72 -8.33 -7.60
N ARG A 10 3.70 -7.45 -7.35
CA ARG A 10 4.23 -7.21 -5.98
C ARG A 10 3.17 -6.62 -5.04
N CYS A 11 2.24 -5.83 -5.57
CA CYS A 11 1.10 -5.33 -4.80
C CYS A 11 0.15 -6.45 -4.35
N ARG A 12 0.12 -7.60 -5.04
CA ARG A 12 -0.66 -8.77 -4.64
C ARG A 12 -0.01 -9.54 -3.47
N PHE A 13 1.28 -9.35 -3.21
CA PHE A 13 2.05 -9.98 -2.13
C PHE A 13 2.29 -9.02 -0.94
N ASP A 14 1.40 -8.05 -0.72
CA ASP A 14 1.53 -7.04 0.35
C ASP A 14 2.85 -6.25 0.34
N ARG A 15 3.54 -6.20 -0.80
CA ARG A 15 4.74 -5.37 -0.99
C ARG A 15 4.35 -4.06 -1.63
N HIS A 16 3.49 -3.31 -0.94
CA HIS A 16 3.16 -1.98 -1.37
C HIS A 16 4.30 -1.00 -1.09
N ARG A 17 4.49 -0.06 -2.01
CA ARG A 17 5.42 1.04 -1.86
C ARG A 17 4.63 2.35 -1.84
N PRO A 18 4.69 3.14 -0.77
CA PRO A 18 4.01 4.42 -0.71
C PRO A 18 4.68 5.40 -1.66
N GLU A 19 3.88 6.29 -2.23
CA GLU A 19 4.39 7.45 -2.92
C GLU A 19 5.16 8.35 -1.93
N GLN A 20 6.46 8.53 -2.19
CA GLN A 20 7.32 9.33 -1.34
C GLN A 20 6.84 10.79 -1.36
N GLY A 21 6.59 11.36 -0.18
CA GLY A 21 6.09 12.73 -0.03
C GLY A 21 4.57 12.86 0.10
N LYS A 22 3.78 11.82 -0.20
CA LYS A 22 2.33 11.77 0.09
C LYS A 22 1.97 10.86 1.27
N VAL A 23 2.97 10.53 2.08
CA VAL A 23 2.78 9.81 3.34
C VAL A 23 2.48 10.81 4.43
N PHE A 24 1.38 10.61 5.16
CA PHE A 24 1.00 11.41 6.31
C PHE A 24 0.79 10.54 7.55
N TRP A 25 0.86 11.14 8.73
CA TRP A 25 0.60 10.46 9.99
C TRP A 25 -0.84 10.71 10.40
N ASP A 26 -1.63 9.64 10.56
CA ASP A 26 -3.05 9.73 10.91
C ASP A 26 -3.32 9.77 12.43
N GLY A 27 -2.26 9.71 13.25
CA GLY A 27 -2.37 9.65 14.71
C GLY A 27 -1.98 8.27 15.29
N LEU A 28 -2.18 7.20 14.51
CA LEU A 28 -1.85 5.82 14.91
C LEU A 28 -0.71 5.23 14.09
N CYS A 29 -0.77 5.43 12.77
CA CYS A 29 0.17 4.87 11.79
C CYS A 29 0.46 5.90 10.71
N TYR A 30 1.54 5.66 9.94
CA TYR A 30 1.74 6.37 8.68
C TYR A 30 0.81 5.79 7.63
N VAL A 31 0.03 6.63 6.98
CA VAL A 31 -0.86 6.28 5.88
C VAL A 31 -0.38 6.95 4.59
N GLY A 32 -0.71 6.38 3.45
CA GLY A 32 -0.32 6.92 2.15
C GLY A 32 -0.93 6.12 1.02
N ARG A 33 -0.59 6.49 -0.21
CA ARG A 33 -1.09 5.82 -1.41
C ARG A 33 0.02 5.04 -2.08
N CYS A 34 -0.26 3.84 -2.56
CA CYS A 34 0.73 3.04 -3.26
C CYS A 34 1.05 3.64 -4.64
N GLU A 35 2.34 3.83 -4.95
CA GLU A 35 2.78 4.40 -6.25
C GLU A 35 2.44 3.51 -7.46
N HIS A 36 2.20 2.21 -7.23
CA HIS A 36 1.96 1.23 -8.31
C HIS A 36 0.48 0.95 -8.53
N CYS A 37 -0.27 0.63 -7.47
CA CYS A 37 -1.68 0.26 -7.57
C CYS A 37 -2.64 1.38 -7.17
N SER A 38 -2.12 2.53 -6.71
CA SER A 38 -2.93 3.66 -6.25
C SER A 38 -3.93 3.31 -5.14
N MET A 39 -3.73 2.22 -4.40
CA MET A 39 -4.53 1.87 -3.22
C MET A 39 -4.02 2.58 -1.98
N GLU A 40 -4.93 2.83 -1.04
CA GLU A 40 -4.59 3.33 0.29
C GLU A 40 -3.87 2.23 1.07
N ILE A 41 -2.75 2.61 1.67
CA ILE A 41 -1.87 1.73 2.41
C ILE A 41 -1.46 2.39 3.71
N ARG A 42 -1.33 1.58 4.75
CA ARG A 42 -0.83 2.00 6.06
C ARG A 42 0.44 1.24 6.42
N ARG A 43 1.32 1.90 7.16
CA ARG A 43 2.57 1.36 7.63
C ARG A 43 2.32 0.51 8.87
N ALA A 44 2.33 -0.81 8.68
CA ALA A 44 2.22 -1.77 9.78
C ALA A 44 3.56 -2.00 10.50
N GLY A 45 4.70 -1.65 9.88
CA GLY A 45 6.01 -1.83 10.51
C GLY A 45 7.16 -1.17 9.75
N ARG A 46 8.40 -1.48 10.16
CA ARG A 46 9.59 -0.96 9.49
C ARG A 46 9.65 -1.48 8.05
N LYS A 47 9.42 -0.59 7.07
CA LYS A 47 9.35 -0.88 5.63
C LYS A 47 8.20 -1.80 5.20
N ARG A 48 7.25 -2.11 6.10
CA ARG A 48 6.08 -2.94 5.78
C ARG A 48 4.85 -2.04 5.66
N TRP A 49 4.28 -2.02 4.46
CA TRP A 49 3.07 -1.28 4.11
C TRP A 49 2.01 -2.29 3.71
N LEU A 50 0.88 -2.24 4.42
CA LEU A 50 -0.28 -3.09 4.17
C LEU A 50 -1.38 -2.24 3.56
N ARG A 51 -2.31 -2.88 2.85
CA ARG A 51 -3.54 -2.22 2.43
C ARG A 51 -4.26 -1.65 3.66
N ASP A 52 -4.74 -0.42 3.53
CA ASP A 52 -5.63 0.14 4.52
C ASP A 52 -7.05 -0.36 4.22
N GLU A 53 -7.53 -1.29 5.05
CA GLU A 53 -8.81 -1.98 4.84
C GLU A 53 -10.00 -1.22 5.47
N PHE A 54 -9.79 0.01 5.94
CA PHE A 54 -10.82 0.86 6.54
C PHE A 54 -11.68 1.52 5.46
N GLY A 55 -12.42 0.72 4.68
CA GLY A 55 -13.35 1.29 3.70
C GLY A 55 -14.04 0.38 2.70
N GLY A 56 -13.98 -0.96 2.81
CA GLY A 56 -14.81 -1.78 1.92
C GLY A 56 -14.42 -3.25 1.81
N SER A 57 -15.14 -4.05 2.59
CA SER A 57 -15.45 -5.48 2.41
C SER A 57 -14.37 -6.51 2.73
N PRO A 58 -14.73 -7.54 3.54
CA PRO A 58 -13.85 -8.60 3.99
C PRO A 58 -13.44 -9.49 2.81
N GLY A 59 -12.25 -10.06 2.92
CA GLY A 59 -11.73 -11.04 1.96
C GLY A 59 -12.78 -12.07 1.56
N LEU A 60 -13.04 -12.15 0.27
CA LEU A 60 -13.60 -13.36 -0.32
C LEU A 60 -12.45 -14.37 -0.43
N ALA A 61 -12.60 -15.44 0.37
CA ALA A 61 -12.21 -16.84 0.16
C ALA A 61 -10.96 -17.16 -0.68
#